data_AF-A0A135WI60-F1
#
_entry.id   AF-A0A135WI60-F1
#
_cell.length_a   1.000
_cell.length_b   1.000
_cell.length_c   1.000
_cell.angle_alpha   90.00
_cell.angle_beta   90.00
_cell.angle_gamma   90.00
#
_symmetry.space_group_name_H-M   'P 1'
#
loop_
_entity.id
_entity.type
_entity.pdbx_description
1 polymer ?
#
loop_
_entity_poly.entity_id
_entity_poly.type
_entity_poly.pdbx_seq_one_letter_code
_entity_poly.pdbx_strand_id
1 'polypeptide(L)'
;MNKGGNCGRPGEEPCSTGEVVITIPKPNGPKANPHLYLPGANPGSGDPGVIDGNCGAYGNCGGGGGGYGENQNDPNNNDSCGKTKKQKSNPDYRAKINVLESNLDLKKETGFIEKNDGTFHYKDNANATEDANTLSLPDPNIFKDIKGFMHTHPNNFEDSNGNMRIGFKIFSPGDVIYFNKMVKNAKDNGKPLDEVYAVMVSGNVTYQIRFTGDPNQIKTIYTNTEFEYREMYKSYFQQNSKRSDDLNFLKFIDEVMNVRGITLVELNEDGVPPTMKTLNSNKDGVAKAQCPQ
;
A
#
# COMPACT_ATOMS: atom_id res chain seq x y z
N MET A 1 -4.83 9.71 29.47
CA MET A 1 -5.77 8.61 29.13
C MET A 1 -5.45 8.17 27.71
N ASN A 2 -5.20 6.87 27.52
CA ASN A 2 -4.43 6.27 26.43
C ASN A 2 -4.96 6.63 25.02
N LYS A 3 -4.15 7.34 24.24
CA LYS A 3 -4.33 7.55 22.80
C LYS A 3 -3.23 6.80 22.06
N GLY A 4 -3.60 5.65 21.51
CA GLY A 4 -2.75 4.77 20.72
C GLY A 4 -3.48 3.44 20.58
N GLY A 5 -3.78 3.05 19.34
CA GLY A 5 -4.42 1.76 19.04
C GLY A 5 -3.59 0.62 19.60
N ASN A 6 -4.01 0.12 20.75
CA ASN A 6 -3.52 -1.10 21.38
C ASN A 6 -4.09 -2.28 20.59
N CYS A 7 -3.38 -2.68 19.54
CA CYS A 7 -3.40 -4.08 19.13
C CYS A 7 -2.15 -4.71 19.72
N GLY A 8 -2.33 -5.84 20.44
CA GLY A 8 -1.22 -6.69 20.85
C GLY A 8 -0.72 -6.64 22.30
N ARG A 9 -1.54 -6.31 23.32
CA ARG A 9 -1.21 -6.83 24.67
C ARG A 9 -1.48 -8.34 24.75
N PRO A 10 -0.80 -9.08 25.65
CA PRO A 10 -1.20 -10.45 26.00
C PRO A 10 -2.67 -10.46 26.44
N GLY A 11 -3.54 -11.09 25.64
CA GLY A 11 -5.00 -11.09 25.85
C GLY A 11 -5.81 -10.07 25.00
N GLU A 12 -5.19 -9.31 24.11
CA GLU A 12 -5.86 -8.42 23.14
C GLU A 12 -5.88 -9.02 21.72
N GLU A 13 -6.78 -8.51 20.86
CA GLU A 13 -6.98 -8.96 19.47
C GLU A 13 -5.73 -8.73 18.59
N PRO A 14 -5.49 -9.60 17.58
CA PRO A 14 -4.39 -9.44 16.62
C PRO A 14 -4.47 -8.10 15.88
N CYS A 15 -3.33 -7.60 15.40
CA CYS A 15 -3.31 -6.36 14.63
C CYS A 15 -3.97 -6.58 13.27
N SER A 16 -4.90 -5.71 12.89
CA SER A 16 -5.60 -5.76 11.61
C SER A 16 -4.84 -4.92 10.58
N THR A 17 -4.68 -5.42 9.35
CA THR A 17 -4.23 -4.61 8.19
C THR A 17 -5.21 -3.49 7.91
N GLY A 18 -6.50 -3.71 8.15
CA GLY A 18 -7.50 -2.65 8.20
C GLY A 18 -7.97 -2.17 6.82
N GLU A 19 -8.12 -3.08 5.85
CA GLU A 19 -8.65 -2.76 4.51
C GLU A 19 -9.77 -1.73 4.58
N VAL A 20 -9.66 -0.70 3.75
CA VAL A 20 -10.73 0.28 3.63
C VAL A 20 -11.64 -0.16 2.48
N VAL A 21 -12.92 -0.34 2.78
CA VAL A 21 -13.95 -0.73 1.82
C VAL A 21 -15.12 0.26 1.90
N ILE A 22 -15.65 0.63 0.74
CA ILE A 22 -16.91 1.37 0.59
C ILE A 22 -18.02 0.36 0.27
N THR A 23 -19.18 0.54 0.91
CA THR A 23 -20.37 -0.31 0.69
C THR A 23 -21.41 0.47 -0.08
N ILE A 24 -21.81 -0.04 -1.24
CA ILE A 24 -22.87 0.55 -2.05
C ILE A 24 -24.12 -0.32 -1.90
N PRO A 25 -25.19 0.18 -1.26
CA PRO A 25 -26.42 -0.58 -1.08
C PRO A 25 -27.06 -1.00 -2.39
N LYS A 26 -27.66 -2.19 -2.44
CA LYS A 26 -28.46 -2.63 -3.59
C LYS A 26 -29.59 -1.62 -3.87
N PRO A 27 -29.90 -1.27 -5.15
CA PRO A 27 -30.90 -0.24 -5.50
C PRO A 27 -32.32 -0.43 -4.93
N ASN A 28 -32.64 -1.59 -4.34
CA ASN A 28 -33.96 -1.92 -3.79
C ASN A 28 -33.93 -2.44 -2.33
N GLY A 29 -32.82 -2.26 -1.59
CA GLY A 29 -32.75 -2.59 -0.16
C GLY A 29 -33.45 -1.55 0.74
N PRO A 30 -33.75 -1.86 2.01
CA PRO A 30 -34.30 -0.88 2.95
C PRO A 30 -33.36 0.31 3.04
N LYS A 31 -33.86 1.50 2.67
CA LYS A 31 -33.08 2.74 2.61
C LYS A 31 -32.54 3.09 3.99
N ALA A 32 -31.25 2.84 4.22
CA ALA A 32 -30.53 3.50 5.30
C ALA A 32 -30.33 4.99 4.95
N ASN A 33 -30.35 5.82 5.99
CA ASN A 33 -30.40 7.28 5.97
C ASN A 33 -29.50 7.95 4.89
N PRO A 34 -30.04 8.76 3.96
CA PRO A 34 -29.33 9.18 2.75
C PRO A 34 -28.51 10.46 2.97
N HIS A 35 -27.23 10.30 3.30
CA HIS A 35 -26.23 11.37 3.07
C HIS A 35 -25.08 10.95 2.14
N LEU A 36 -25.19 9.79 1.47
CA LEU A 36 -24.33 9.43 0.34
C LEU A 36 -24.88 10.02 -0.96
N TYR A 37 -24.62 11.30 -1.19
CA TYR A 37 -24.84 11.92 -2.49
C TYR A 37 -23.60 11.64 -3.36
N LEU A 38 -23.76 10.78 -4.37
CA LEU A 38 -22.84 10.66 -5.51
C LEU A 38 -23.25 11.70 -6.56
N PRO A 39 -22.45 12.74 -6.88
CA PRO A 39 -22.70 13.54 -8.07
C PRO A 39 -21.88 13.04 -9.26
N GLY A 40 -22.59 12.60 -10.30
CA GLY A 40 -22.19 12.83 -11.69
C GLY A 40 -21.76 11.61 -12.52
N ALA A 41 -22.70 10.72 -12.84
CA ALA A 41 -22.61 9.92 -14.07
C ALA A 41 -23.44 10.63 -15.14
N ASN A 42 -22.82 11.02 -16.26
CA ASN A 42 -23.52 11.42 -17.48
C ASN A 42 -23.08 10.46 -18.61
N PRO A 43 -24.02 9.83 -19.34
CA PRO A 43 -23.72 8.85 -20.39
C PRO A 43 -23.70 9.48 -21.79
N GLY A 44 -22.90 8.88 -22.68
CA GLY A 44 -22.87 9.15 -24.13
C GLY A 44 -21.61 9.92 -24.55
N SER A 45 -20.91 9.63 -25.64
CA SER A 45 -21.03 8.64 -26.72
C SER A 45 -19.91 9.02 -27.71
N GLY A 46 -19.21 8.04 -28.31
CA GLY A 46 -18.43 8.25 -29.53
C GLY A 46 -16.95 7.90 -29.43
N ASP A 47 -16.63 6.65 -29.74
CA ASP A 47 -15.44 6.28 -30.53
C ASP A 47 -15.95 6.14 -32.00
N PRO A 48 -15.19 6.49 -33.06
CA PRO A 48 -14.09 5.62 -33.51
C PRO A 48 -12.84 6.34 -34.07
N GLY A 49 -11.67 5.96 -33.57
CA GLY A 49 -10.50 5.58 -34.37
C GLY A 49 -9.63 6.65 -35.05
N VAL A 50 -8.31 6.45 -35.03
CA VAL A 50 -7.42 6.23 -36.20
C VAL A 50 -5.95 6.19 -35.74
N ILE A 51 -5.23 5.28 -36.41
CA ILE A 51 -3.82 4.91 -36.37
C ILE A 51 -2.94 6.05 -36.91
N ASP A 52 -1.81 6.38 -36.28
CA ASP A 52 -0.49 6.45 -36.94
C ASP A 52 0.59 7.02 -36.00
N GLY A 53 1.78 6.40 -36.08
CA GLY A 53 2.96 6.85 -35.38
C GLY A 53 3.56 8.11 -36.00
N ASN A 54 4.09 9.00 -35.16
CA ASN A 54 5.39 9.60 -35.42
C ASN A 54 5.89 10.41 -34.21
N CYS A 55 7.22 10.45 -34.08
CA CYS A 55 7.95 11.31 -33.17
C CYS A 55 7.44 12.76 -33.16
N GLY A 56 7.01 13.23 -31.99
CA GLY A 56 6.61 14.62 -31.76
C GLY A 56 7.82 15.52 -31.43
N ALA A 57 8.27 16.24 -32.45
CA ALA A 57 8.91 17.56 -32.47
C ALA A 57 9.27 18.26 -31.14
N TYR A 58 10.29 17.78 -30.40
CA TYR A 58 11.39 18.59 -29.84
C TYR A 58 12.57 17.63 -29.67
N GLY A 59 13.54 17.73 -30.59
CA GLY A 59 14.54 16.71 -30.82
C GLY A 59 15.55 16.50 -29.68
N ASN A 60 15.78 15.23 -29.34
CA ASN A 60 17.13 14.68 -29.21
C ASN A 60 17.07 13.14 -29.23
N CYS A 61 17.10 12.54 -30.43
CA CYS A 61 17.42 11.13 -30.60
C CYS A 61 18.91 11.05 -30.98
N GLY A 62 19.75 10.59 -30.05
CA GLY A 62 21.18 10.44 -30.28
C GLY A 62 21.85 9.80 -29.07
N GLY A 63 22.40 8.60 -29.26
CA GLY A 63 22.94 7.74 -28.22
C GLY A 63 24.34 8.08 -27.73
N GLY A 64 24.93 7.11 -27.04
CA GLY A 64 26.36 7.11 -26.69
C GLY A 64 26.58 6.88 -25.21
N GLY A 65 27.18 5.73 -24.89
CA GLY A 65 27.47 5.33 -23.51
C GLY A 65 28.42 6.27 -22.78
N GLY A 66 28.30 6.24 -21.46
CA GLY A 66 29.24 6.81 -20.52
C GLY A 66 29.05 6.08 -19.20
N GLY A 67 30.03 5.25 -18.82
CA GLY A 67 30.04 4.63 -17.51
C GLY A 67 30.12 5.71 -16.43
N TYR A 68 29.20 5.65 -15.48
CA TYR A 68 29.28 6.45 -14.26
C TYR A 68 29.43 5.50 -13.10
N GLY A 69 30.61 5.57 -12.47
CA GLY A 69 30.94 4.84 -11.26
C GLY A 69 29.97 5.20 -10.13
N GLU A 70 29.70 4.19 -9.32
CA GLU A 70 28.96 4.30 -8.07
C GLU A 70 29.63 5.36 -7.18
N ASN A 71 29.00 6.53 -7.07
CA ASN A 71 29.32 7.47 -6.00
C ASN A 71 28.63 6.96 -4.73
N GLN A 72 29.41 6.32 -3.85
CA GLN A 72 28.98 5.78 -2.55
C GLN A 72 28.57 6.86 -1.50
N ASN A 73 28.36 8.13 -1.90
CA ASN A 73 28.12 9.24 -0.99
C ASN A 73 26.98 10.19 -1.45
N ASP A 74 25.88 9.64 -1.97
CA ASP A 74 24.60 10.37 -1.99
C ASP A 74 23.78 9.98 -0.75
N PRO A 75 23.50 10.90 0.19
CA PRO A 75 22.65 10.65 1.35
C PRO A 75 21.21 10.23 1.00
N ASN A 76 20.79 10.34 -0.27
CA ASN A 76 19.49 9.91 -0.78
C ASN A 76 19.52 8.58 -1.55
N ASN A 77 20.67 7.90 -1.65
CA ASN A 77 20.81 6.58 -2.26
C ASN A 77 20.81 5.45 -1.20
N ASN A 78 19.86 5.52 -0.27
CA ASN A 78 19.46 4.34 0.50
C ASN A 78 18.65 3.43 -0.45
N ASP A 79 19.33 2.39 -0.93
CA ASP A 79 19.06 1.38 -1.97
C ASP A 79 17.65 0.71 -1.96
N SER A 80 16.56 1.47 -1.85
CA SER A 80 15.20 0.93 -1.90
C SER A 80 14.90 0.28 -3.26
N CYS A 81 15.45 0.82 -4.34
CA CYS A 81 15.38 0.23 -5.67
C CYS A 81 16.14 -1.09 -5.79
N GLY A 82 17.42 -1.16 -5.43
CA GLY A 82 18.19 -2.40 -5.52
C GLY A 82 17.66 -3.48 -4.59
N LYS A 83 17.21 -3.12 -3.38
CA LYS A 83 16.52 -4.06 -2.49
C LYS A 83 15.20 -4.58 -3.05
N THR A 84 14.38 -3.70 -3.63
CA THR A 84 13.12 -4.12 -4.27
C THR A 84 13.40 -5.01 -5.48
N LYS A 85 14.43 -4.70 -6.28
CA LYS A 85 14.83 -5.56 -7.40
C LYS A 85 15.33 -6.92 -6.95
N LYS A 86 16.20 -6.97 -5.94
CA LYS A 86 16.70 -8.21 -5.34
C LYS A 86 15.58 -9.05 -4.73
N GLN A 87 14.57 -8.40 -4.15
CA GLN A 87 13.41 -9.07 -3.61
C GLN A 87 12.51 -9.63 -4.72
N LYS A 88 12.22 -8.83 -5.76
CA LYS A 88 11.47 -9.30 -6.94
C LYS A 88 12.17 -10.44 -7.65
N SER A 89 13.49 -10.55 -7.62
CA SER A 89 14.21 -11.68 -8.23
C SER A 89 14.25 -12.93 -7.35
N ASN A 90 13.84 -12.86 -6.09
CA ASN A 90 13.79 -14.02 -5.19
C ASN A 90 12.61 -14.95 -5.57
N PRO A 91 12.87 -16.22 -5.94
CA PRO A 91 11.81 -17.16 -6.31
C PRO A 91 10.77 -17.41 -5.22
N ASP A 92 11.17 -17.47 -3.95
CA ASP A 92 10.24 -17.70 -2.84
C ASP A 92 9.29 -16.53 -2.65
N TYR A 93 9.82 -15.31 -2.74
CA TYR A 93 9.03 -14.08 -2.69
C TYR A 93 8.02 -14.03 -3.85
N ARG A 94 8.47 -14.28 -5.09
CA ARG A 94 7.58 -14.32 -6.27
C ARG A 94 6.49 -15.38 -6.12
N ALA A 95 6.85 -16.57 -5.61
CA ALA A 95 5.88 -17.61 -5.36
C ALA A 95 4.79 -17.16 -4.37
N LYS A 96 5.13 -16.32 -3.37
CA LYS A 96 4.14 -15.78 -2.44
C LYS A 96 3.25 -14.72 -3.09
N ILE A 97 3.82 -13.84 -3.91
CA ILE A 97 3.03 -12.89 -4.72
C ILE A 97 2.02 -13.62 -5.61
N ASN A 98 2.45 -14.66 -6.33
CA ASN A 98 1.55 -15.45 -7.19
C ASN A 98 0.40 -16.10 -6.40
N VAL A 99 0.66 -16.57 -5.17
CA VAL A 99 -0.40 -17.09 -4.29
C VAL A 99 -1.39 -15.97 -3.93
N LEU A 100 -0.90 -14.78 -3.59
CA LEU A 100 -1.77 -13.64 -3.28
C LEU A 100 -2.58 -13.18 -4.50
N GLU A 101 -1.99 -13.14 -5.69
CA GLU A 101 -2.71 -12.85 -6.94
C GLU A 101 -3.83 -13.86 -7.19
N SER A 102 -3.59 -15.15 -6.92
CA SER A 102 -4.62 -16.19 -7.06
C SER A 102 -5.74 -16.11 -6.01
N ASN A 103 -5.52 -15.37 -4.92
CA ASN A 103 -6.47 -15.20 -3.82
C ASN A 103 -7.33 -13.95 -3.94
N LEU A 104 -7.19 -13.15 -5.00
CA LEU A 104 -7.89 -11.87 -5.14
C LEU A 104 -9.41 -11.98 -5.24
N ASP A 105 -9.94 -13.14 -5.63
CA ASP A 105 -11.38 -13.39 -5.69
C ASP A 105 -11.96 -13.93 -4.37
N LEU A 106 -11.11 -14.13 -3.35
CA LEU A 106 -11.59 -14.43 -2.01
C LEU A 106 -12.24 -13.17 -1.42
N LYS A 107 -13.40 -13.32 -0.77
CA LYS A 107 -14.07 -12.22 -0.05
C LYS A 107 -13.36 -11.85 1.27
N LYS A 108 -12.07 -12.11 1.41
CA LYS A 108 -11.27 -11.84 2.61
C LYS A 108 -9.83 -11.57 2.24
N GLU A 109 -9.15 -10.75 3.03
CA GLU A 109 -7.71 -10.59 2.88
C GLU A 109 -6.95 -11.84 3.34
N THR A 110 -5.90 -12.16 2.58
CA THR A 110 -4.91 -13.18 2.92
C THR A 110 -3.53 -12.58 2.75
N GLY A 111 -2.53 -13.19 3.36
CA GLY A 111 -1.19 -12.63 3.35
C GLY A 111 -0.11 -13.57 3.82
N PHE A 112 1.09 -13.01 3.93
CA PHE A 112 2.24 -13.65 4.54
C PHE A 112 2.96 -12.64 5.43
N ILE A 113 3.60 -13.15 6.48
CA ILE A 113 4.71 -12.45 7.15
C ILE A 113 6.03 -13.06 6.71
N GLU A 114 7.05 -12.24 6.52
CA GLU A 114 8.44 -12.69 6.36
C GLU A 114 9.20 -12.47 7.66
N LYS A 115 9.83 -13.53 8.15
CA LYS A 115 10.70 -13.49 9.30
C LYS A 115 12.12 -13.04 8.95
N ASN A 116 12.90 -12.67 9.96
CA ASN A 116 14.30 -12.27 9.81
C ASN A 116 15.17 -13.36 9.17
N ASP A 117 14.83 -14.64 9.36
CA ASP A 117 15.50 -15.79 8.74
C ASP A 117 15.12 -16.01 7.26
N GLY A 118 14.22 -15.20 6.71
CA GLY A 118 13.73 -15.30 5.33
C GLY A 118 12.56 -16.26 5.13
N THR A 119 12.07 -16.89 6.20
CA THR A 119 10.90 -17.78 6.10
C THR A 119 9.60 -16.99 5.99
N PHE A 120 8.68 -17.49 5.15
CA PHE A 120 7.36 -16.91 4.96
C PHE A 120 6.31 -17.76 5.66
N HIS A 121 5.47 -17.11 6.47
CA HIS A 121 4.34 -17.76 7.12
C HIS A 121 3.04 -17.19 6.58
N TYR A 122 2.21 -18.07 6.02
CA TYR A 122 0.88 -17.70 5.57
C TYR A 122 0.04 -17.19 6.74
N LYS A 123 -0.77 -16.18 6.44
CA LYS A 123 -1.73 -15.57 7.34
C LYS A 123 -3.05 -15.45 6.60
N ASP A 124 -4.10 -15.86 7.28
CA ASP A 124 -5.45 -15.54 6.93
C ASP A 124 -6.23 -15.29 8.22
N ASN A 125 -7.37 -14.65 8.07
CA ASN A 125 -8.32 -14.56 9.16
C ASN A 125 -9.38 -15.65 8.96
N ALA A 126 -9.33 -16.69 9.80
CA ALA A 126 -10.32 -17.77 9.79
C ALA A 126 -11.74 -17.27 10.15
N ASN A 127 -11.83 -16.15 10.87
CA ASN A 127 -13.07 -15.50 11.27
C ASN A 127 -13.44 -14.31 10.38
N ALA A 128 -12.76 -14.10 9.23
CA ALA A 128 -13.15 -13.06 8.29
C ALA A 128 -14.57 -13.33 7.80
N THR A 129 -15.47 -12.41 8.11
CA THR A 129 -16.79 -12.33 7.50
C THR A 129 -16.70 -11.36 6.33
N GLU A 130 -17.68 -11.36 5.43
CA GLU A 130 -17.79 -10.39 4.32
C GLU A 130 -17.78 -8.91 4.78
N ASP A 131 -18.00 -8.68 6.09
CA ASP A 131 -18.03 -7.39 6.76
C ASP A 131 -16.74 -7.07 7.52
N ALA A 132 -15.89 -8.06 7.76
CA ALA A 132 -14.64 -7.99 8.51
C ALA A 132 -13.52 -8.71 7.73
N ASN A 133 -13.28 -8.24 6.51
CA ASN A 133 -12.36 -8.86 5.54
C ASN A 133 -10.88 -8.69 5.86
N THR A 134 -10.51 -8.25 7.07
CA THR A 134 -9.14 -7.83 7.35
C THR A 134 -8.22 -8.99 7.70
N LEU A 135 -6.95 -8.85 7.33
CA LEU A 135 -5.90 -9.79 7.71
C LEU A 135 -5.45 -9.54 9.16
N SER A 136 -5.43 -10.61 9.95
CA SER A 136 -4.88 -10.58 11.31
C SER A 136 -3.38 -10.89 11.30
N LEU A 137 -2.58 -9.92 11.71
CA LEU A 137 -1.14 -9.98 11.82
C LEU A 137 -0.69 -10.02 13.30
N PRO A 138 0.39 -10.76 13.62
CA PRO A 138 0.98 -10.75 14.96
C PRO A 138 1.52 -9.37 15.33
N ASP A 139 1.42 -8.99 16.61
CA ASP A 139 1.94 -7.68 17.06
C ASP A 139 3.49 -7.62 16.99
N PRO A 140 4.09 -6.68 16.24
CA PRO A 140 5.55 -6.48 16.20
C PRO A 140 6.16 -6.08 17.56
N ASN A 141 5.36 -5.61 18.52
CA ASN A 141 5.85 -5.36 19.88
C ASN A 141 6.09 -6.65 20.67
N ILE A 142 5.44 -7.76 20.29
CA ILE A 142 5.66 -9.09 20.87
C ILE A 142 6.59 -9.92 19.97
N PHE A 143 6.27 -9.99 18.68
CA PHE A 143 6.98 -10.81 17.70
C PHE A 143 8.08 -9.99 17.02
N LYS A 144 9.29 -10.11 17.56
CA LYS A 144 10.46 -9.29 17.18
C LYS A 144 11.14 -9.73 15.89
N ASP A 145 10.77 -10.90 15.36
CA ASP A 145 11.41 -11.55 14.24
C ASP A 145 10.77 -11.22 12.88
N ILE A 146 9.82 -10.29 12.81
CA ILE A 146 9.12 -9.93 11.57
C ILE A 146 9.84 -8.76 10.89
N LYS A 147 10.24 -8.94 9.63
CA LYS A 147 10.82 -7.87 8.79
C LYS A 147 9.90 -7.44 7.65
N GLY A 148 8.94 -8.26 7.25
CA GLY A 148 8.02 -7.88 6.19
C GLY A 148 6.64 -8.51 6.33
N PHE A 149 5.67 -7.90 5.67
CA PHE A 149 4.38 -8.54 5.41
C PHE A 149 3.92 -8.24 3.99
N MET A 150 3.03 -9.10 3.51
CA MET A 150 2.37 -8.95 2.23
C MET A 150 0.94 -9.38 2.37
N HIS A 151 0.00 -8.69 1.73
CA HIS A 151 -1.41 -9.05 1.78
C HIS A 151 -2.14 -8.65 0.49
N THR A 152 -3.30 -9.27 0.30
CA THR A 152 -4.22 -8.95 -0.80
C THR A 152 -5.16 -7.81 -0.41
N HIS A 153 -5.54 -6.95 -1.37
CA HIS A 153 -6.79 -6.17 -1.32
C HIS A 153 -7.79 -6.75 -2.34
N PRO A 154 -8.73 -7.62 -1.91
CA PRO A 154 -9.63 -8.40 -2.76
C PRO A 154 -10.39 -7.64 -3.82
N ASN A 155 -10.66 -8.27 -4.97
CA ASN A 155 -11.50 -7.73 -6.02
C ASN A 155 -12.87 -7.30 -5.49
N ASN A 156 -13.53 -6.36 -6.18
CA ASN A 156 -14.87 -5.92 -5.79
C ASN A 156 -15.83 -7.11 -5.83
N PHE A 157 -16.67 -7.25 -4.79
CA PHE A 157 -17.58 -8.37 -4.67
C PHE A 157 -18.94 -7.95 -4.11
N GLU A 158 -19.98 -8.74 -4.39
CA GLU A 158 -21.30 -8.59 -3.79
C GLU A 158 -21.37 -9.37 -2.46
N ASP A 159 -21.81 -8.69 -1.40
CA ASP A 159 -22.06 -9.30 -0.08
C ASP A 159 -23.39 -10.08 -0.07
N SER A 160 -23.65 -10.81 1.03
CA SER A 160 -24.86 -11.63 1.20
C SER A 160 -26.16 -10.81 1.18
N ASN A 161 -26.08 -9.51 1.44
CA ASN A 161 -27.21 -8.58 1.39
C ASN A 161 -27.39 -7.97 -0.01
N GLY A 162 -26.52 -8.33 -0.95
CA GLY A 162 -26.53 -7.83 -2.31
C GLY A 162 -25.88 -6.45 -2.48
N ASN A 163 -25.14 -5.97 -1.48
CA ASN A 163 -24.41 -4.71 -1.58
C ASN A 163 -23.07 -4.93 -2.26
N MET A 164 -22.66 -3.96 -3.08
CA MET A 164 -21.33 -3.99 -3.68
C MET A 164 -20.28 -3.50 -2.67
N ARG A 165 -19.26 -4.32 -2.42
CA ARG A 165 -18.07 -3.99 -1.64
C ARG A 165 -16.97 -3.54 -2.58
N ILE A 166 -16.53 -2.29 -2.43
CA ILE A 166 -15.45 -1.69 -3.24
C ILE A 166 -14.28 -1.35 -2.34
N GLY A 167 -13.19 -2.11 -2.45
CA GLY A 167 -11.95 -1.89 -1.70
C GLY A 167 -11.04 -0.87 -2.37
N PHE A 168 -10.35 -0.04 -1.57
CA PHE A 168 -9.30 0.85 -2.06
C PHE A 168 -8.09 0.04 -2.53
N LYS A 169 -7.55 0.30 -3.74
CA LYS A 169 -6.42 -0.47 -4.31
C LYS A 169 -5.06 0.14 -3.98
N ILE A 170 -4.92 0.57 -2.73
CA ILE A 170 -3.71 1.15 -2.15
C ILE A 170 -3.71 0.90 -0.64
N PHE A 171 -2.55 0.90 0.00
CA PHE A 171 -2.40 0.67 1.44
C PHE A 171 -3.37 1.51 2.28
N SER A 172 -3.91 0.89 3.34
CA SER A 172 -4.76 1.53 4.32
C SER A 172 -3.96 2.25 5.41
N PRO A 173 -4.60 3.08 6.25
CA PRO A 173 -3.97 3.60 7.45
C PRO A 173 -3.50 2.51 8.44
N GLY A 174 -4.22 1.38 8.53
CA GLY A 174 -3.85 0.26 9.38
C GLY A 174 -2.51 -0.36 8.96
N ASP A 175 -2.34 -0.55 7.65
CA ASP A 175 -1.08 -1.02 7.06
C ASP A 175 0.09 -0.10 7.40
N VAL A 176 -0.10 1.22 7.30
CA VAL A 176 0.94 2.22 7.58
C VAL A 176 1.31 2.25 9.07
N ILE A 177 0.32 2.09 9.95
CA ILE A 177 0.55 1.99 11.40
C ILE A 177 1.34 0.73 11.72
N TYR A 178 0.90 -0.42 11.20
CA TYR A 178 1.58 -1.70 11.40
C TYR A 178 3.01 -1.67 10.85
N PHE A 179 3.19 -1.12 9.66
CA PHE A 179 4.50 -0.92 9.05
C PHE A 179 5.44 -0.10 9.96
N ASN A 180 5.00 1.04 10.48
CA ASN A 180 5.84 1.84 11.39
C ASN A 180 6.15 1.11 12.71
N LYS A 181 5.25 0.25 13.21
CA LYS A 181 5.56 -0.62 14.36
C LYS A 181 6.68 -1.60 14.03
N MET A 182 6.69 -2.19 12.83
CA MET A 182 7.80 -3.04 12.38
C MET A 182 9.11 -2.25 12.24
N VAL A 183 9.08 -1.03 11.69
CA VAL A 183 10.27 -0.18 11.57
C VAL A 183 10.83 0.17 12.96
N LYS A 184 9.96 0.52 13.92
CA LYS A 184 10.37 0.70 15.31
C LYS A 184 10.98 -0.57 15.89
N ASN A 185 10.35 -1.72 15.65
CA ASN A 185 10.86 -3.00 16.11
C ASN A 185 12.27 -3.27 15.56
N ALA A 186 12.50 -3.03 14.27
CA ALA A 186 13.82 -3.16 13.65
C ALA A 186 14.85 -2.23 14.33
N LYS A 187 14.50 -0.96 14.55
CA LYS A 187 15.35 0.01 15.26
C LYS A 187 15.72 -0.47 16.66
N ASP A 188 14.73 -0.87 17.45
CA ASP A 188 14.92 -1.26 18.85
C ASP A 188 15.79 -2.52 18.99
N ASN A 189 15.87 -3.36 17.94
CA ASN A 189 16.64 -4.61 17.92
C ASN A 189 17.91 -4.53 17.06
N GLY A 190 18.34 -3.31 16.66
CA GLY A 190 19.55 -3.12 15.85
C GLY A 190 19.49 -3.80 14.48
N LYS A 191 18.31 -3.94 13.89
CA LYS A 191 18.11 -4.48 12.54
C LYS A 191 18.10 -3.34 11.50
N PRO A 192 18.55 -3.60 10.26
CA PRO A 192 18.50 -2.61 9.19
C PRO A 192 17.06 -2.16 8.92
N LEU A 193 16.80 -0.85 8.95
CA LEU A 193 15.44 -0.30 8.76
C LEU A 193 14.96 -0.44 7.32
N ASP A 194 15.91 -0.39 6.39
CA ASP A 194 15.70 -0.49 4.95
C ASP A 194 15.44 -1.94 4.48
N GLU A 195 15.57 -2.93 5.37
CA GLU A 195 15.07 -4.29 5.16
C GLU A 195 13.57 -4.42 5.47
N VAL A 196 12.98 -3.46 6.18
CA VAL A 196 11.56 -3.49 6.52
C VAL A 196 10.71 -3.09 5.31
N TYR A 197 9.74 -3.92 4.97
CA TYR A 197 8.85 -3.68 3.82
C TYR A 197 7.42 -4.14 4.09
N ALA A 198 6.46 -3.58 3.35
CA ALA A 198 5.13 -4.14 3.23
C ALA A 198 4.71 -4.21 1.76
N VAL A 199 3.93 -5.20 1.38
CA VAL A 199 3.39 -5.37 0.02
C VAL A 199 1.89 -5.48 0.06
N MET A 200 1.20 -4.76 -0.81
CA MET A 200 -0.22 -4.92 -1.06
C MET A 200 -0.40 -5.35 -2.51
N VAL A 201 -1.08 -6.47 -2.72
CA VAL A 201 -1.39 -7.05 -4.03
C VAL A 201 -2.87 -6.81 -4.31
N SER A 202 -3.19 -6.18 -5.44
CA SER A 202 -4.55 -6.07 -5.96
C SER A 202 -4.63 -6.57 -7.41
N GLY A 203 -5.85 -6.70 -7.95
CA GLY A 203 -6.07 -7.17 -9.31
C GLY A 203 -5.52 -6.28 -10.43
N ASN A 204 -5.08 -5.06 -10.13
CA ASN A 204 -4.56 -4.13 -11.13
C ASN A 204 -3.24 -3.46 -10.75
N VAL A 205 -2.81 -3.57 -9.50
CA VAL A 205 -1.55 -2.97 -9.06
C VAL A 205 -0.98 -3.71 -7.85
N THR A 206 0.33 -3.90 -7.84
CA THR A 206 1.03 -4.34 -6.63
C THR A 206 1.88 -3.19 -6.12
N TYR A 207 1.63 -2.77 -4.90
CA TYR A 207 2.39 -1.74 -4.23
C TYR A 207 3.27 -2.32 -3.14
N GLN A 208 4.42 -1.69 -2.93
CA GLN A 208 5.29 -1.94 -1.80
C GLN A 208 5.61 -0.62 -1.11
N ILE A 209 5.62 -0.61 0.22
CA ILE A 209 6.21 0.48 1.00
C ILE A 209 7.50 0.02 1.67
N ARG A 210 8.48 0.92 1.71
CA ARG A 210 9.76 0.75 2.43
C ARG A 210 10.08 1.99 3.25
N PHE A 211 10.87 1.79 4.30
CA PHE A 211 11.38 2.89 5.10
C PHE A 211 12.69 3.38 4.51
N THR A 212 12.70 4.63 4.08
CA THR A 212 13.84 5.32 3.45
C THR A 212 14.26 6.55 4.23
N GLY A 213 13.54 6.86 5.31
CA GLY A 213 13.80 8.02 6.15
C GLY A 213 14.88 7.83 7.21
N ASP A 214 15.03 8.87 8.02
CA ASP A 214 15.92 8.88 9.17
C ASP A 214 15.28 8.17 10.38
N PRO A 215 16.04 7.46 11.23
CA PRO A 215 15.51 6.78 12.42
C PRO A 215 14.73 7.66 13.41
N ASN A 216 14.86 8.99 13.36
CA ASN A 216 14.07 9.94 14.16
C ASN A 216 12.71 10.27 13.54
N GLN A 217 12.48 9.90 12.29
CA GLN A 217 11.21 10.09 11.57
C GLN A 217 10.20 8.95 11.84
N ILE A 218 10.63 7.87 12.50
CA ILE A 218 9.78 6.72 12.81
C ILE A 218 8.60 7.17 13.69
N LYS A 219 7.39 7.03 13.14
CA LYS A 219 6.16 7.49 13.77
C LYS A 219 5.51 6.36 14.56
N THR A 220 5.46 6.46 15.88
CA THR A 220 4.91 5.39 16.75
C THR A 220 3.81 5.84 17.69
N ILE A 221 3.61 7.16 17.81
CA ILE A 221 2.53 7.76 18.59
C ILE A 221 1.59 8.46 17.61
N TYR A 222 0.33 8.08 17.62
CA TYR A 222 -0.69 8.63 16.74
C TYR A 222 -1.73 9.42 17.53
N THR A 223 -2.25 10.49 16.92
CA THR A 223 -3.23 11.38 17.56
C THR A 223 -4.63 10.77 17.58
N ASN A 224 -4.95 9.95 16.59
CA ASN A 224 -6.23 9.28 16.41
C ASN A 224 -6.05 7.76 16.48
N THR A 225 -7.15 7.06 16.71
CA THR A 225 -7.26 5.60 16.63
C THR A 225 -7.25 5.12 15.17
N GLU A 226 -6.96 3.84 14.95
CA GLU A 226 -7.03 3.21 13.63
C GLU A 226 -8.42 3.36 12.99
N PHE A 227 -9.48 3.16 13.78
CA PHE A 227 -10.85 3.36 13.34
C PHE A 227 -11.10 4.79 12.86
N GLU A 228 -10.69 5.80 13.63
CA GLU A 228 -10.83 7.21 13.23
C GLU A 228 -10.04 7.51 11.96
N TYR A 229 -8.80 7.01 11.83
CA TYR A 229 -8.04 7.16 10.58
C TYR A 229 -8.72 6.51 9.39
N ARG A 230 -9.34 5.35 9.55
CA ARG A 230 -10.10 4.70 8.48
C ARG A 230 -11.27 5.56 8.00
N GLU A 231 -12.03 6.15 8.91
CA GLU A 231 -13.15 7.02 8.55
C GLU A 231 -12.68 8.36 7.94
N MET A 232 -11.59 8.92 8.46
CA MET A 232 -10.93 10.08 7.84
C MET A 232 -10.40 9.76 6.44
N TYR A 233 -9.86 8.56 6.23
CA TYR A 233 -9.32 8.11 4.94
C TYR A 233 -10.41 8.03 3.88
N LYS A 234 -11.54 7.37 4.20
CA LYS A 234 -12.72 7.33 3.34
C LYS A 234 -13.17 8.73 2.95
N SER A 235 -13.31 9.61 3.95
CA SER A 235 -13.74 10.99 3.74
C SER A 235 -12.75 11.77 2.87
N TYR A 236 -11.44 11.60 3.10
CA TYR A 236 -10.38 12.27 2.36
C TYR A 236 -10.37 11.86 0.89
N PHE A 237 -10.47 10.56 0.59
CA PHE A 237 -10.54 10.07 -0.79
C PHE A 237 -11.82 10.52 -1.49
N GLN A 238 -12.96 10.54 -0.79
CA GLN A 238 -14.22 11.03 -1.36
C GLN A 238 -14.14 12.52 -1.72
N GLN A 239 -13.61 13.35 -0.82
CA GLN A 239 -13.43 14.79 -1.05
C GLN A 239 -12.42 15.09 -2.17
N ASN A 240 -11.48 14.17 -2.41
CA ASN A 240 -10.41 14.31 -3.39
C ASN A 240 -10.50 13.26 -4.51
N SER A 241 -11.72 12.85 -4.88
CA SER A 241 -11.99 11.77 -5.83
C SER A 241 -11.49 12.01 -7.26
N LYS A 242 -11.12 13.25 -7.59
CA LYS A 242 -10.50 13.62 -8.87
C LYS A 242 -8.99 13.40 -8.91
N ARG A 243 -8.35 13.14 -7.77
CA ARG A 243 -6.90 12.84 -7.69
C ARG A 243 -6.67 11.35 -7.89
N SER A 244 -5.45 10.98 -8.28
CA SER A 244 -5.05 9.57 -8.24
C SER A 244 -5.00 9.05 -6.80
N ASP A 245 -5.26 7.75 -6.65
CA ASP A 245 -5.15 7.07 -5.35
C ASP A 245 -3.76 7.23 -4.74
N ASP A 246 -2.70 7.16 -5.56
CA ASP A 246 -1.32 7.39 -5.13
C ASP A 246 -1.13 8.74 -4.45
N LEU A 247 -1.68 9.80 -5.07
CA LEU A 247 -1.56 11.16 -4.54
C LEU A 247 -2.37 11.30 -3.25
N ASN A 248 -3.58 10.74 -3.23
CA ASN A 248 -4.43 10.76 -2.04
C ASN A 248 -3.78 10.02 -0.87
N PHE A 249 -3.23 8.83 -1.11
CA PHE A 249 -2.51 8.05 -0.11
C PHE A 249 -1.29 8.81 0.42
N LEU A 250 -0.40 9.27 -0.48
CA LEU A 250 0.83 9.96 -0.10
C LEU A 250 0.55 11.26 0.68
N LYS A 251 -0.45 12.05 0.27
CA LYS A 251 -0.86 13.24 1.02
C LYS A 251 -1.53 12.88 2.34
N PHE A 252 -2.35 11.84 2.39
CA PHE A 252 -3.01 11.45 3.64
C PHE A 252 -1.99 11.05 4.71
N ILE A 253 -1.00 10.22 4.37
CA ILE A 253 0.01 9.80 5.34
C ILE A 253 0.89 10.98 5.79
N ASP A 254 1.18 11.94 4.91
CA ASP A 254 1.98 13.13 5.23
C ASP A 254 1.18 14.18 6.05
N GLU A 255 -0.02 14.54 5.62
CA GLU A 255 -0.79 15.66 6.16
C GLU A 255 -1.67 15.25 7.36
N VAL A 256 -2.28 14.06 7.31
CA VAL A 256 -3.29 13.62 8.30
C VAL A 256 -2.65 12.70 9.34
N MET A 257 -1.81 11.75 8.92
CA MET A 257 -1.12 10.84 9.85
C MET A 257 0.22 11.39 10.36
N ASN A 258 0.78 12.39 9.67
CA ASN A 258 2.11 12.95 9.94
C ASN A 258 3.19 11.86 10.00
N VAL A 259 3.17 10.96 9.01
CA VAL A 259 4.13 9.90 8.77
C VAL A 259 5.12 10.38 7.71
N ARG A 260 6.42 10.13 7.94
CA ARG A 260 7.51 10.52 7.05
C ARG A 260 8.45 9.33 6.83
N GLY A 261 9.32 9.45 5.84
CA GLY A 261 10.37 8.44 5.60
C GLY A 261 9.85 7.14 4.99
N ILE A 262 8.66 7.17 4.36
CA ILE A 262 8.11 6.05 3.62
C ILE A 262 8.18 6.37 2.13
N THR A 263 8.71 5.43 1.35
CA THR A 263 8.64 5.46 -0.12
C THR A 263 7.60 4.44 -0.59
N LEU A 264 6.68 4.88 -1.46
CA LEU A 264 5.77 4.00 -2.19
C LEU A 264 6.46 3.52 -3.47
N VAL A 265 6.40 2.23 -3.74
CA VAL A 265 6.99 1.59 -4.91
C VAL A 265 5.92 0.78 -5.63
N GLU A 266 5.67 1.10 -6.89
CA GLU A 266 4.86 0.26 -7.78
C GLU A 266 5.72 -0.89 -8.30
N LEU A 267 5.29 -2.12 -7.99
CA LEU A 267 5.88 -3.32 -8.55
C LEU A 267 5.24 -3.55 -9.91
N ASN A 268 5.85 -2.97 -10.94
CA ASN A 268 5.43 -3.19 -12.33
C ASN A 268 5.53 -4.67 -12.71
N GLU A 269 4.99 -5.04 -13.87
CA GLU A 269 5.04 -6.39 -14.42
C GLU A 269 6.47 -6.99 -14.47
N ASP A 270 6.54 -8.31 -14.60
CA ASP A 270 7.81 -9.02 -14.72
C ASP A 270 8.64 -8.49 -15.91
N GLY A 271 9.92 -8.24 -15.66
CA GLY A 271 10.83 -7.63 -16.64
C GLY A 271 10.79 -6.10 -16.69
N VAL A 272 9.83 -5.44 -16.03
CA VAL A 272 9.78 -3.97 -15.94
C VAL A 272 10.38 -3.52 -14.59
N PRO A 273 11.36 -2.59 -14.59
CA PRO A 273 11.93 -2.06 -13.34
C PRO A 273 10.86 -1.38 -12.50
N PRO A 274 10.85 -1.54 -11.15
CA PRO A 274 9.87 -0.89 -10.27
C PRO A 274 9.84 0.64 -10.41
N THR A 275 8.71 1.26 -10.09
CA THR A 275 8.56 2.73 -10.11
C THR A 275 8.45 3.26 -8.68
N MET A 276 9.39 4.10 -8.25
CA MET A 276 9.27 4.84 -7.00
C MET A 276 8.31 6.03 -7.17
N LYS A 277 7.46 6.23 -6.18
CA LYS A 277 6.47 7.31 -6.11
C LYS A 277 6.62 8.07 -4.79
N THR A 278 6.80 9.38 -4.90
CA THR A 278 6.85 10.30 -3.75
C THR A 278 6.03 11.56 -4.05
N LEU A 279 5.71 12.35 -3.03
CA LEU A 279 5.19 13.69 -3.27
C LEU A 279 6.25 14.52 -3.98
N ASN A 280 5.86 15.30 -4.98
CA ASN A 280 6.73 16.31 -5.58
C ASN A 280 7.02 17.43 -4.56
N SER A 281 7.97 18.32 -4.88
CA SER A 281 8.42 19.39 -3.97
C SER A 281 7.29 20.29 -3.45
N ASN A 282 6.25 20.51 -4.26
CA ASN A 282 5.11 21.37 -3.92
C ASN A 282 3.95 20.60 -3.26
N LYS A 283 4.07 19.27 -3.12
CA LYS A 283 3.04 18.35 -2.57
C LYS A 283 1.68 18.43 -3.28
N ASP A 284 1.65 18.87 -4.53
CA ASP A 284 0.45 18.96 -5.38
C ASP A 284 0.36 17.82 -6.41
N GLY A 285 1.43 17.02 -6.54
CA GLY A 285 1.50 15.88 -7.45
C GLY A 285 2.43 14.78 -6.97
N VAL A 286 2.50 13.71 -7.76
CA VAL A 286 3.38 12.56 -7.51
C VAL A 286 4.59 12.66 -8.42
N ALA A 287 5.79 12.75 -7.83
CA ALA A 287 7.03 12.53 -8.53
C ALA A 287 7.22 11.02 -8.74
N LYS A 288 7.56 10.64 -9.97
CA LYS A 288 7.83 9.25 -10.35
C LYS A 288 9.27 9.10 -10.78
N ALA A 289 9.96 8.09 -10.27
CA ALA A 289 11.31 7.73 -10.69
C ALA A 289 11.34 6.23 -10.95
N GLN A 290 11.67 5.84 -12.18
CA GLN A 290 11.88 4.43 -12.49
C GLN A 290 13.20 3.99 -11.86
N CYS A 291 13.19 2.84 -11.19
CA CYS A 291 14.43 2.27 -10.67
C CYS A 291 15.39 2.03 -11.86
N PRO A 292 16.69 2.39 -11.75
CA PRO A 292 17.69 2.11 -12.78
C PRO A 292 17.62 0.64 -13.19
N GLN A 293 18.00 0.25 -14.41
CA GLN A 293 18.04 -1.19 -14.78
C GLN A 293 19.15 -1.93 -14.03
#